data_AF-A0A7L1NKS4-F1
#
_entry.id   AF-A0A7L1NKS4-F1
#
_cell.length_a   1.000
_cell.length_b   1.000
_cell.length_c   1.000
_cell.angle_alpha   90.00
_cell.angle_beta   90.00
_cell.angle_gamma   90.00
#
_symmetry.space_group_name_H-M   'P 1'
#
loop_
_entity.id
_entity.type
_entity.pdbx_description
1 polymer ?
#
loop_
_entity_poly.entity_id
_entity_poly.type
_entity_poly.pdbx_seq_one_letter_code
_entity_poly.pdbx_strand_id
1 'polypeptide(L)'
;LLVPLKRLLPHPSYAGEATSGDIALAQLAWPVAFSSRVLPVCLPSPTLSFPPGTRCVATGWGDIHEGGEGLLGGGDRLVGGQGL
;
A
#
# COMPACT_ATOMS: atom_id res chain seq x y z
N LEU A 1 -17.46 -2.04 2.09
CA LEU A 1 -17.49 -1.99 0.61
C LEU A 1 -16.66 -3.16 0.12
N LEU A 2 -17.25 -4.10 -0.63
CA LEU A 2 -16.54 -5.21 -1.27
C LEU A 2 -16.78 -5.09 -2.78
N VAL A 3 -15.70 -5.01 -3.57
CA VAL A 3 -15.78 -4.83 -5.02
C VAL A 3 -14.93 -5.91 -5.70
N PRO A 4 -15.52 -6.75 -6.56
CA PRO A 4 -14.77 -7.75 -7.31
C PRO A 4 -13.75 -7.10 -8.27
N LEU A 5 -12.69 -7.84 -8.58
CA LEU A 5 -11.73 -7.45 -9.62
C LEU A 5 -12.21 -7.92 -10.99
N LYS A 6 -12.06 -7.05 -11.98
CA LYS A 6 -12.23 -7.38 -13.40
C LYS A 6 -10.96 -8.01 -13.97
N ARG A 7 -9.80 -7.44 -13.61
CA ARG A 7 -8.51 -7.78 -14.20
C ARG A 7 -7.36 -7.38 -13.27
N LEU A 8 -6.29 -8.18 -13.30
CA LEU A 8 -4.98 -7.87 -12.73
C LEU A 8 -3.97 -7.61 -13.86
N LEU A 9 -3.10 -6.63 -13.65
CA LEU A 9 -2.11 -6.13 -14.61
C LEU A 9 -0.76 -5.98 -13.91
N PRO A 10 0.06 -7.03 -13.81
CA PRO A 10 1.42 -6.91 -13.29
C PRO A 10 2.28 -6.10 -14.25
N HIS A 11 3.30 -5.42 -13.72
CA HIS A 11 4.28 -4.73 -14.54
C HIS A 11 5.03 -5.73 -15.45
N PRO A 12 5.25 -5.44 -16.74
CA PRO A 12 5.88 -6.38 -17.67
C PRO A 12 7.30 -6.84 -17.30
N SER A 13 8.03 -6.05 -16.50
CA SER A 13 9.38 -6.42 -16.04
C SER A 13 9.39 -7.28 -14.78
N TYR A 14 8.23 -7.46 -14.13
CA TYR A 14 8.16 -8.27 -12.91
C TYR A 14 8.41 -9.74 -13.26
N ALA A 15 9.43 -10.32 -12.65
CA ALA A 15 9.83 -11.72 -12.87
C ALA A 15 9.98 -12.50 -11.55
N GLY A 16 9.47 -11.97 -10.43
CA GLY A 16 9.52 -12.60 -9.11
C GLY A 16 10.34 -11.81 -8.08
N GLU A 17 10.72 -12.47 -6.99
CA GLU A 17 11.46 -11.81 -5.91
C GLU A 17 12.78 -11.19 -6.40
N ALA A 18 13.08 -10.00 -5.88
CA ALA A 18 14.25 -9.19 -6.22
C ALA A 18 14.32 -8.68 -7.67
N THR A 19 13.22 -8.74 -8.44
CA THR A 19 13.16 -8.17 -9.80
C THR A 19 12.61 -6.74 -9.80
N SER A 20 12.91 -5.99 -10.85
CA SER A 20 12.39 -4.63 -11.00
C SER A 20 10.91 -4.61 -11.39
N GLY A 21 10.20 -3.56 -10.99
CA GLY A 21 8.79 -3.41 -11.34
C GLY A 21 7.85 -4.20 -10.43
N ASP A 22 8.15 -4.27 -9.13
CA ASP A 22 7.22 -4.77 -8.12
C ASP A 22 6.02 -3.81 -7.95
N ILE A 23 5.12 -3.84 -8.94
CA ILE A 23 3.90 -3.05 -9.01
C ILE A 23 2.88 -3.75 -9.92
N ALA A 24 1.60 -3.64 -9.57
CA ALA A 24 0.49 -4.11 -10.40
C ALA A 24 -0.70 -3.15 -10.33
N LEU A 25 -1.50 -3.11 -11.41
CA LEU A 25 -2.79 -2.44 -11.42
C LEU A 25 -3.91 -3.48 -11.24
N ALA A 26 -4.82 -3.21 -10.31
CA ALA A 26 -6.04 -3.99 -10.12
C ALA A 26 -7.24 -3.19 -10.62
N GLN A 27 -7.84 -3.62 -11.73
CA GLN A 27 -9.03 -2.99 -12.28
C GLN A 27 -10.27 -3.56 -11.57
N LEU A 28 -11.06 -2.68 -10.96
CA LEU A 28 -12.33 -3.05 -10.35
C LEU A 28 -13.39 -3.42 -11.41
N ALA A 29 -14.28 -4.36 -11.08
CA ALA A 29 -15.41 -4.74 -11.93
C ALA A 29 -16.39 -3.59 -12.17
N TRP A 30 -16.52 -2.71 -11.17
CA TRP A 30 -17.41 -1.55 -11.20
C TRP A 30 -16.70 -0.33 -10.63
N PRO A 31 -16.98 0.89 -11.14
CA PRO A 31 -16.49 2.12 -10.54
C PRO A 31 -16.96 2.25 -9.09
N VAL A 32 -16.11 2.81 -8.24
CA VAL A 32 -16.46 3.13 -6.84
C VAL A 32 -16.86 4.60 -6.75
N ALA A 33 -17.98 4.86 -6.08
CA ALA A 33 -18.42 6.22 -5.80
C ALA A 33 -17.51 6.90 -4.78
N PHE A 34 -17.05 8.10 -5.09
CA PHE A 34 -16.25 8.89 -4.15
C PHE A 34 -17.11 9.43 -3.01
N SER A 35 -16.49 9.55 -1.84
CA SER A 35 -17.12 10.05 -0.62
C SER A 35 -16.08 10.67 0.29
N SER A 36 -16.50 11.20 1.45
CA SER A 36 -15.56 11.68 2.47
C SER A 36 -14.60 10.61 3.02
N ARG A 37 -14.86 9.33 2.74
CA ARG A 37 -14.03 8.19 3.22
C ARG A 37 -13.33 7.45 2.08
N VAL A 38 -13.67 7.73 0.82
CA VAL A 38 -13.14 7.04 -0.35
C VAL A 38 -12.76 8.08 -1.40
N LEU A 39 -11.45 8.31 -1.54
CA LEU A 39 -10.87 9.29 -2.46
C LEU A 39 -9.61 8.70 -3.10
N PRO A 40 -9.29 9.09 -4.35
CA PRO A 40 -8.04 8.71 -4.98
C PRO A 40 -6.85 9.44 -4.35
N VAL A 41 -5.67 8.81 -4.38
CA VAL A 41 -4.39 9.47 -4.06
C VAL A 41 -3.80 10.10 -5.33
N CYS A 42 -3.03 11.17 -5.16
CA CYS A 42 -2.26 11.76 -6.26
C CYS A 42 -1.05 10.89 -6.58
N LEU A 43 -0.79 10.66 -7.87
CA LEU A 43 0.48 10.08 -8.32
C LEU A 43 1.54 11.18 -8.41
N PRO A 44 2.79 10.92 -7.96
CA PRO A 44 3.87 11.88 -8.06
C PRO A 44 4.26 12.12 -9.53
N SER A 45 4.83 13.30 -9.80
CA SER A 45 5.50 13.55 -11.08
C SER A 45 6.66 12.56 -11.25
N PRO A 46 6.94 12.06 -12.46
CA PRO A 46 8.11 11.20 -12.72
C PRO A 46 9.46 11.86 -12.36
N THR A 47 9.50 13.19 -12.26
CA THR A 47 10.69 13.97 -11.90
C THR A 47 10.74 14.39 -10.43
N LEU A 48 9.73 14.04 -9.63
CA LEU A 48 9.72 14.36 -8.20
C LEU A 48 10.77 13.51 -7.47
N SER A 49 11.53 14.14 -6.59
CA SER A 49 12.48 13.46 -5.72
C SER A 49 12.19 13.79 -4.25
N PHE A 50 12.43 12.82 -3.38
CA PHE A 50 12.29 12.96 -1.93
C PHE A 50 13.68 12.94 -1.30
N PRO A 51 14.20 14.07 -0.79
CA PRO A 51 15.51 14.12 -0.15
C PRO A 51 15.59 13.21 1.09
N PRO A 52 16.79 12.75 1.47
CA PRO A 52 17.00 12.06 2.74
C PRO A 52 16.47 12.88 3.93
N GLY A 53 15.82 12.22 4.87
CA GLY A 53 15.16 12.87 6.01
C GLY A 53 13.76 13.41 5.71
N THR A 54 13.23 13.23 4.50
CA THR A 54 11.82 13.51 4.21
C THR A 54 10.93 12.61 5.07
N ARG A 55 10.00 13.21 5.82
CA ARG A 55 9.02 12.47 6.62
C ARG A 55 7.96 11.87 5.71
N CYS A 56 7.83 10.55 5.75
CA CYS A 56 6.83 9.78 5.01
C CYS A 56 5.92 9.04 5.99
N VAL A 57 4.70 8.71 5.55
CA VAL A 57 3.75 7.89 6.32
C VAL A 57 3.35 6.69 5.48
N ALA A 58 3.41 5.51 6.09
CA ALA A 58 2.87 4.28 5.53
C ALA A 58 1.74 3.77 6.44
N THR A 59 0.69 3.21 5.84
CA THR A 59 -0.48 2.68 6.55
C THR A 59 -0.88 1.34 5.96
N GLY A 60 -1.30 0.39 6.80
CA GLY A 60 -1.77 -0.92 6.35
C GLY A 60 -2.29 -1.77 7.50
N TRP A 61 -2.71 -3.00 7.19
CA TRP A 61 -3.20 -4.00 8.15
C TRP A 61 -2.19 -5.14 8.37
N GLY A 62 -0.90 -4.86 8.14
CA GLY A 62 0.17 -5.85 8.33
C GLY A 62 0.39 -6.21 9.80
N ASP A 63 1.20 -7.24 10.03
CA ASP A 63 1.66 -7.58 11.38
C ASP A 63 2.44 -6.42 11.99
N ILE A 64 2.20 -6.14 13.27
CA ILE A 64 2.88 -5.10 14.04
C ILE A 64 4.03 -5.68 14.88
N HIS A 65 4.20 -7.00 14.87
CA HIS A 65 5.27 -7.70 15.55
C HIS A 65 6.18 -8.42 14.55
N GLU A 66 7.49 -8.40 14.82
CA GLU A 66 8.43 -9.25 14.09
C GLU A 66 8.30 -10.69 14.59
N GLY A 67 8.11 -11.65 13.68
CA GLY A 67 8.12 -13.08 14.00
C GLY A 67 6.75 -13.77 14.13
N GLY A 68 5.64 -13.06 13.95
CA GLY A 68 4.31 -13.62 13.66
C GLY A 68 3.90 -14.86 14.48
N GLU A 69 3.67 -14.70 15.79
CA GLU A 69 2.86 -15.64 16.55
C GLU A 69 1.57 -14.95 17.03
N GLY A 70 0.45 -15.60 16.70
CA GLY A 70 -0.84 -14.96 16.54
C GLY A 70 -1.55 -14.52 17.82
N LEU A 71 -2.36 -13.46 17.64
CA LEU A 71 -3.71 -13.31 18.20
C LEU A 71 -3.90 -13.70 19.68
N LEU A 72 -3.26 -13.04 20.64
CA LEU A 72 -3.83 -12.77 21.98
C LEU A 72 -3.03 -11.64 22.66
N GLY A 73 -3.60 -10.43 22.76
CA GLY A 73 -3.04 -9.38 23.62
C GLY A 73 -3.27 -7.98 23.08
N GLY A 74 -4.29 -7.29 23.60
CA GLY A 74 -4.71 -5.97 23.16
C GLY A 74 -3.72 -4.83 23.41
N GLY A 75 -3.92 -3.74 22.67
CA GLY A 75 -3.31 -2.44 22.92
C GLY A 75 -3.37 -1.57 21.67
N ASP A 76 -4.30 -0.61 21.66
CA ASP A 76 -4.29 0.51 20.71
C ASP A 76 -2.98 1.31 20.90
N ARG A 77 -1.94 0.96 20.13
CA ARG A 77 -0.73 1.78 19.99
C ARG A 77 -0.57 2.16 18.54
N LEU A 78 -0.74 3.45 18.27
CA LEU A 78 -0.26 4.10 17.06
C LEU A 78 1.26 3.93 17.03
N VAL A 79 1.74 3.00 16.20
CA VAL A 79 3.17 2.91 15.88
C VAL A 79 3.49 4.10 14.98
N GLY A 80 4.06 5.16 15.56
CA GLY A 80 4.77 6.16 14.79
C GLY A 80 6.00 5.51 14.18
N GLY A 81 5.94 5.18 12.90
CA GLY A 81 7.07 4.64 12.16
C GLY A 81 8.23 5.65 12.14
N GLN A 82 9.24 5.42 12.96
CA GLN A 82 10.59 5.91 12.70
C GLN A 82 11.30 4.76 12.00
N GLY A 83 11.50 4.91 10.69
CA GLY A 83 12.08 3.86 9.86
C GLY A 83 12.10 4.25 8.39
N LEU A 84 12.92 5.25 8.06
CA LEU A 84 13.73 5.33 6.84
C LEU A 84 15.08 5.95 7.23
#